data_AF-A0A317SM18-F1
#
_entry.id   AF-A0A317SM18-F1
#
_cell.length_a   1.000
_cell.length_b   1.000
_cell.length_c   1.000
_cell.angle_alpha   90.00
_cell.angle_beta   90.00
_cell.angle_gamma   90.00
#
_symmetry.space_group_name_H-M   'P 1'
#
loop_
_entity.id
_entity.type
_entity.pdbx_description
1 polymer ?
#
loop_
_entity_poly.entity_id
_entity_poly.type
_entity_poly.pdbx_seq_one_letter_code
_entity_poly.pdbx_strand_id
1 'polypeptide(L)'
;LTTSRLKGRQRGESLQAYRYRESARKARLPPHKLPPRSVRRHAINKGVVHLTRQLQDADRCDRGTKDVSKWCTERSNASIAVTKFIGKYYLDMKLIRSPERLKLAQACVNCLRPYCGNRPTFDVCDAMWRMLRALELDLETATACGIDTVFKDWHDKNIYCQHVRKIAMEVEKRLMDMRCVIMGDGGD
;
A
#
# COMPACT_ATOMS: atom_id res chain seq x y z
N LEU A 1 -15.97 -9.17 -19.37
CA LEU A 1 -14.51 -9.30 -19.11
C LEU A 1 -14.17 -10.79 -19.00
N THR A 2 -13.35 -11.28 -19.93
CA THR A 2 -13.15 -12.69 -20.26
C THR A 2 -12.47 -13.50 -19.13
N THR A 3 -13.17 -14.52 -18.65
CA THR A 3 -12.80 -15.51 -17.62
C THR A 3 -11.66 -16.46 -18.03
N SER A 4 -11.13 -16.35 -19.26
CA SER A 4 -10.11 -17.27 -19.80
C SER A 4 -8.68 -17.03 -19.30
N ARG A 5 -8.37 -15.85 -18.72
CA ARG A 5 -6.98 -15.47 -18.38
C ARG A 5 -6.43 -16.07 -17.07
N LEU A 6 -7.21 -16.84 -16.33
CA LEU A 6 -6.80 -17.43 -15.04
C LEU A 6 -6.55 -18.96 -15.10
N LYS A 7 -6.77 -19.61 -16.25
CA LYS A 7 -6.43 -21.04 -16.43
C LYS A 7 -4.92 -21.22 -16.29
N GLY A 8 -4.50 -21.82 -15.17
CA GLY A 8 -3.09 -22.15 -14.90
C GLY A 8 -2.42 -21.34 -13.80
N ARG A 9 -3.11 -20.38 -13.15
CA ARG A 9 -2.60 -19.73 -11.93
C ARG A 9 -2.60 -20.73 -10.77
N GLN A 10 -1.46 -20.91 -10.12
CA GLN A 10 -1.31 -21.83 -8.99
C GLN A 10 -1.97 -21.26 -7.72
N ARG A 11 -2.40 -22.14 -6.82
CA ARG A 11 -2.99 -21.74 -5.53
C ARG A 11 -1.91 -21.08 -4.68
N GLY A 12 -2.17 -19.88 -4.16
CA GLY A 12 -1.17 -19.07 -3.45
C GLY A 12 -0.25 -18.22 -4.36
N GLU A 13 -0.38 -18.32 -5.68
CA GLU A 13 0.40 -17.52 -6.64
C GLU A 13 -0.24 -16.13 -6.83
N SER A 14 0.55 -15.04 -6.78
CA SER A 14 0.05 -13.70 -7.09
C SER A 14 -0.22 -13.56 -8.61
N LEU A 15 -1.06 -12.60 -9.02
CA LEU A 15 -1.33 -12.37 -10.45
C LEU A 15 -0.05 -12.00 -11.23
N GLN A 16 0.90 -11.33 -10.57
CA GLN A 16 2.19 -11.03 -11.18
C GLN A 16 3.09 -12.26 -11.26
N ALA A 17 3.17 -13.08 -10.22
CA ALA A 17 3.94 -14.31 -10.26
C ALA A 17 3.47 -15.21 -11.41
N TYR A 18 2.16 -15.31 -11.61
CA TYR A 18 1.55 -15.97 -12.77
C TYR A 18 1.98 -15.33 -14.10
N ARG A 19 1.85 -14.01 -14.26
CA ARG A 19 2.26 -13.31 -15.50
C ARG A 19 3.74 -13.45 -15.78
N TYR A 20 4.57 -13.41 -14.75
CA TYR A 20 6.01 -13.57 -14.86
C TYR A 20 6.38 -14.99 -15.28
N ARG A 21 5.78 -16.01 -14.65
CA ARG A 21 5.96 -17.41 -15.05
C ARG A 21 5.50 -17.66 -16.48
N GLU A 22 4.38 -17.09 -16.90
CA GLU A 22 3.90 -17.18 -18.28
C GLU A 22 4.86 -16.51 -19.26
N SER A 23 5.37 -15.32 -18.94
CA SER A 23 6.37 -14.63 -19.77
C SER A 23 7.70 -15.38 -19.83
N ALA A 24 8.18 -15.92 -18.71
CA ALA A 24 9.41 -16.71 -18.64
C ALA A 24 9.27 -18.02 -19.44
N ARG A 25 8.12 -18.68 -19.34
CA ARG A 25 7.77 -19.86 -20.16
C ARG A 25 7.79 -19.52 -21.65
N LYS A 26 7.14 -18.43 -22.06
CA LYS A 26 7.12 -17.97 -23.46
C LYS A 26 8.52 -17.64 -23.99
N ALA A 27 9.38 -17.07 -23.14
CA ALA A 27 10.74 -16.71 -23.48
C ALA A 27 11.75 -17.87 -23.36
N ARG A 28 11.29 -19.10 -23.04
CA ARG A 28 12.15 -20.29 -22.78
C ARG A 28 13.24 -20.03 -21.72
N LEU A 29 12.96 -19.12 -20.79
CA LEU A 29 13.85 -18.83 -19.68
C LEU A 29 13.61 -19.82 -18.55
N PRO A 30 14.67 -20.27 -17.84
CA PRO A 30 14.47 -21.03 -16.62
C PRO A 30 13.59 -20.21 -15.65
N PRO A 31 12.61 -20.83 -14.96
CA PRO A 31 11.83 -20.17 -13.90
C PRO A 31 12.70 -19.58 -12.78
N HIS A 32 13.98 -19.94 -12.76
CA HIS A 32 14.99 -19.46 -11.83
C HIS A 32 16.00 -18.56 -12.54
N LYS A 33 15.73 -17.26 -12.52
CA LYS A 33 16.72 -16.21 -12.28
C LYS A 33 15.93 -14.98 -11.88
N LEU A 34 15.44 -14.97 -10.64
CA LEU A 34 15.01 -13.72 -10.02
C LEU A 34 16.16 -12.71 -10.24
N PRO A 35 15.87 -11.48 -10.67
CA PRO A 35 16.92 -10.49 -10.83
C PRO A 35 17.72 -10.40 -9.51
N PRO A 36 19.04 -10.16 -9.58
CA PRO A 36 19.86 -10.00 -8.40
C PRO A 36 19.21 -9.05 -7.40
N ARG A 37 19.43 -9.26 -6.10
CA ARG A 37 18.82 -8.45 -5.03
C ARG A 37 19.05 -6.95 -5.25
N SER A 38 20.21 -6.56 -5.77
CA SER A 38 20.55 -5.18 -6.15
C SER A 38 19.62 -4.62 -7.23
N VAL A 39 19.34 -5.39 -8.29
CA VAL A 39 18.44 -5.02 -9.38
C VAL A 39 17.00 -4.89 -8.89
N ARG A 40 16.52 -5.85 -8.09
CA ARG A 40 15.18 -5.77 -7.48
C ARG A 40 15.05 -4.58 -6.55
N ARG A 41 16.04 -4.34 -5.69
CA ARG A 41 16.11 -3.17 -4.80
C ARG A 41 16.07 -1.87 -5.59
N HIS A 42 16.85 -1.76 -6.67
CA HIS A 42 16.81 -0.58 -7.52
C HIS A 42 15.44 -0.38 -8.16
N ALA A 43 14.87 -1.44 -8.74
CA ALA A 43 13.59 -1.39 -9.44
C ALA A 43 12.41 -1.02 -8.52
N ILE A 44 12.33 -1.59 -7.31
CA ILE A 44 11.26 -1.25 -6.37
C ILE A 44 11.40 0.18 -5.86
N ASN A 45 12.61 0.64 -5.50
CA ASN A 45 12.79 2.00 -4.99
C ASN A 45 12.51 3.06 -6.06
N LYS A 46 12.87 2.81 -7.33
CA LYS A 46 12.44 3.66 -8.46
C LYS A 46 10.91 3.69 -8.59
N GLY A 47 10.27 2.53 -8.43
CA GLY A 47 8.81 2.43 -8.42
C GLY A 47 8.17 3.19 -7.26
N VAL A 48 8.75 3.11 -6.05
CA VAL A 48 8.28 3.83 -4.86
C VAL A 48 8.35 5.32 -5.09
N VAL A 49 9.48 5.84 -5.57
CA VAL A 49 9.63 7.28 -5.85
C VAL A 49 8.55 7.76 -6.84
N HIS A 50 8.30 7.00 -7.90
CA HIS A 50 7.26 7.34 -8.87
C HIS A 50 5.85 7.29 -8.25
N LEU A 51 5.52 6.23 -7.52
CA LEU A 51 4.21 6.08 -6.87
C LEU A 51 3.97 7.17 -5.83
N THR A 52 4.95 7.45 -4.98
CA THR A 52 4.86 8.51 -3.97
C THR A 52 4.55 9.86 -4.62
N ARG A 53 5.23 10.19 -5.72
CA ARG A 53 4.95 11.42 -6.47
C ARG A 53 3.52 11.44 -7.02
N GLN A 54 3.04 10.32 -7.59
CA GLN A 54 1.64 10.22 -8.06
C GLN A 54 0.63 10.45 -6.93
N LEU A 55 0.87 9.88 -5.75
CA LEU A 55 -0.01 10.08 -4.59
C LEU A 55 0.02 11.52 -4.08
N GLN A 56 1.19 12.14 -4.03
CA GLN A 56 1.34 13.54 -3.63
C GLN A 56 0.71 14.50 -4.64
N ASP A 57 0.88 14.25 -5.94
CA ASP A 57 0.25 15.04 -6.98
C ASP A 57 -1.27 14.89 -6.93
N ALA A 58 -1.79 13.68 -6.70
CA ALA A 58 -3.22 13.44 -6.50
C ALA A 58 -3.77 14.15 -5.25
N ASP A 59 -3.10 14.08 -4.10
CA ASP A 59 -3.49 14.79 -2.86
C ASP A 59 -3.45 16.31 -3.05
N ARG A 60 -2.46 16.84 -3.77
CA ARG A 60 -2.38 18.27 -4.09
C ARG A 60 -3.52 18.72 -5.01
N CYS A 61 -3.79 17.97 -6.08
CA CYS A 61 -4.87 18.27 -7.02
C CYS A 61 -6.25 18.20 -6.33
N ASP A 62 -6.43 17.20 -5.47
CA ASP A 62 -7.59 17.03 -4.61
C ASP A 62 -7.83 18.25 -3.70
N ARG A 63 -6.83 18.64 -2.91
CA ARG A 63 -6.96 19.79 -1.99
C ARG A 63 -6.95 21.15 -2.69
N GLY A 64 -6.51 21.21 -3.94
CA GLY A 64 -6.46 22.43 -4.75
C GLY A 64 -7.77 22.75 -5.47
N THR A 65 -8.77 21.87 -5.43
CA THR A 65 -10.03 22.06 -6.16
C THR A 65 -11.25 21.84 -5.28
N LYS A 66 -12.32 22.61 -5.53
CA LYS A 66 -13.65 22.35 -4.97
C LYS A 66 -14.50 21.44 -5.86
N ASP A 67 -13.96 21.02 -7.00
CA ASP A 67 -14.64 20.15 -7.96
C ASP A 67 -14.54 18.68 -7.55
N VAL A 68 -15.67 18.15 -7.05
CA VAL A 68 -15.81 16.77 -6.57
C VAL A 68 -15.55 15.72 -7.67
N SER A 69 -15.76 16.05 -8.95
CA SER A 69 -15.55 15.10 -10.05
C SER A 69 -14.05 14.86 -10.32
N LYS A 70 -13.27 15.94 -10.32
CA LYS A 70 -11.80 15.87 -10.43
C LYS A 70 -11.19 15.14 -9.25
N TRP A 71 -11.75 15.39 -8.07
CA TRP A 71 -11.38 14.69 -6.85
C TRP A 71 -11.54 13.17 -6.95
N CYS A 72 -12.73 12.69 -7.35
CA CYS A 72 -12.99 11.26 -7.53
C CYS A 72 -12.05 10.61 -8.56
N THR A 73 -11.71 11.33 -9.63
CA THR A 73 -10.84 10.82 -10.70
C THR A 73 -9.40 10.63 -10.23
N GLU A 74 -8.79 11.65 -9.62
CA GLU A 74 -7.40 11.58 -9.15
C GLU A 74 -7.21 10.53 -8.07
N ARG A 75 -8.16 10.44 -7.14
CA ARG A 75 -8.14 9.42 -6.09
C ARG A 75 -8.34 8.00 -6.62
N SER A 76 -9.17 7.82 -7.65
CA SER A 76 -9.33 6.52 -8.32
C SER A 76 -8.04 6.13 -9.06
N ASN A 77 -7.36 7.07 -9.72
CA ASN A 77 -6.07 6.82 -10.35
C ASN A 77 -5.01 6.40 -9.32
N ALA A 78 -4.99 7.08 -8.17
CA ALA A 78 -4.11 6.75 -7.05
C ALA A 78 -4.36 5.33 -6.50
N SER A 79 -5.62 4.94 -6.29
CA SER A 79 -5.97 3.59 -5.80
C SER A 79 -5.56 2.49 -6.78
N ILE A 80 -5.75 2.73 -8.08
CA ILE A 80 -5.33 1.82 -9.15
C ILE A 80 -3.80 1.71 -9.19
N ALA A 81 -3.08 2.83 -9.07
CA ALA A 81 -1.63 2.84 -9.06
C ALA A 81 -1.05 2.05 -7.89
N VAL A 82 -1.59 2.24 -6.68
CA VAL A 82 -1.23 1.48 -5.47
C VAL A 82 -1.51 0.00 -5.66
N THR A 83 -2.69 -0.37 -6.14
CA THR A 83 -3.06 -1.77 -6.36
C THR A 83 -2.14 -2.45 -7.37
N LYS A 84 -1.81 -1.75 -8.46
CA LYS A 84 -0.82 -2.23 -9.45
C LYS A 84 0.57 -2.37 -8.83
N PHE A 85 0.98 -1.43 -8.00
CA PHE A 85 2.28 -1.45 -7.33
C PHE A 85 2.40 -2.63 -6.36
N ILE A 86 1.41 -2.84 -5.47
CA ILE A 86 1.37 -3.98 -4.55
C ILE A 86 1.42 -5.28 -5.37
N GLY A 87 0.56 -5.37 -6.39
CA GLY A 87 0.54 -6.52 -7.28
C GLY A 87 1.88 -6.79 -7.95
N LYS A 88 2.71 -5.76 -8.17
CA LYS A 88 4.03 -5.82 -8.81
C LYS A 88 5.21 -6.06 -7.83
N TYR A 89 5.08 -5.69 -6.57
CA TYR A 89 6.25 -5.62 -5.67
C TYR A 89 6.01 -6.25 -4.30
N TYR A 90 4.89 -6.96 -4.09
CA TYR A 90 4.54 -7.54 -2.79
C TYR A 90 5.68 -8.32 -2.11
N LEU A 91 6.38 -9.18 -2.85
CA LEU A 91 7.51 -9.97 -2.31
C LEU A 91 8.80 -9.17 -2.10
N ASP A 92 8.90 -7.98 -2.70
CA ASP A 92 10.07 -7.12 -2.64
C ASP A 92 9.88 -5.93 -1.68
N MET A 93 8.73 -5.80 -0.99
CA MET A 93 8.43 -4.65 -0.10
C MET A 93 9.51 -4.41 0.97
N LYS A 94 10.14 -5.47 1.47
CA LYS A 94 11.25 -5.39 2.43
C LYS A 94 12.52 -4.73 1.87
N LEU A 95 12.64 -4.63 0.55
CA LEU A 95 13.78 -3.99 -0.14
C LEU A 95 13.61 -2.47 -0.29
N ILE A 96 12.45 -1.92 0.08
CA ILE A 96 12.24 -0.46 0.11
C ILE A 96 13.16 0.14 1.16
N ARG A 97 13.94 1.14 0.76
CA ARG A 97 14.82 1.93 1.63
C ARG A 97 14.00 2.75 2.62
N SER A 98 14.51 2.93 3.84
CA SER A 98 13.77 3.58 4.92
C SER A 98 13.26 4.99 4.57
N PRO A 99 14.06 5.89 3.94
CA PRO A 99 13.56 7.22 3.57
C PRO A 99 12.40 7.17 2.57
N GLU A 100 12.49 6.31 1.56
CA GLU A 100 11.46 6.10 0.56
C GLU A 100 10.21 5.42 1.16
N ARG A 101 10.39 4.50 2.12
CA ARG A 101 9.30 3.85 2.86
C ARG A 101 8.50 4.87 3.65
N LEU A 102 9.17 5.76 4.39
CA LEU A 102 8.54 6.82 5.18
C LEU A 102 7.73 7.77 4.28
N LYS A 103 8.33 8.26 3.19
CA LYS A 103 7.65 9.15 2.25
C LYS A 103 6.41 8.50 1.61
N LEU A 104 6.50 7.22 1.26
CA LEU A 104 5.36 6.48 0.72
C LEU A 104 4.27 6.30 1.78
N ALA A 105 4.64 5.93 3.01
CA ALA A 105 3.69 5.79 4.12
C ALA A 105 2.96 7.12 4.40
N GLN A 106 3.68 8.24 4.45
CA GLN A 106 3.10 9.59 4.60
C GLN A 106 2.11 9.91 3.48
N ALA A 107 2.46 9.60 2.23
CA ALA A 107 1.55 9.81 1.11
C ALA A 107 0.26 8.96 1.24
N CYS A 108 0.37 7.69 1.63
CA CYS A 108 -0.78 6.84 1.91
C CYS A 108 -1.66 7.38 3.05
N VAL A 109 -1.05 7.81 4.16
CA VAL A 109 -1.78 8.39 5.30
C VAL A 109 -2.51 9.68 4.88
N ASN A 110 -1.88 10.53 4.07
CA ASN A 110 -2.52 11.74 3.56
C ASN A 110 -3.75 11.43 2.71
N CYS A 111 -3.69 10.40 1.86
CA CYS A 111 -4.85 9.96 1.07
C CYS A 111 -5.99 9.37 1.93
N LEU A 112 -5.73 8.97 3.17
CA LEU A 112 -6.72 8.47 4.12
C LEU A 112 -7.40 9.57 4.95
N ARG A 113 -6.81 10.77 4.99
CA ARG A 113 -7.36 11.88 5.78
C ARG A 113 -8.62 12.45 5.12
N PRO A 114 -9.71 12.64 5.89
CA PRO A 114 -10.85 13.42 5.42
C PRO A 114 -10.42 14.85 5.05
N TYR A 115 -11.04 15.41 4.02
CA TYR A 115 -10.79 16.80 3.59
C TYR A 115 -12.12 17.53 3.40
N CYS A 116 -12.26 18.71 4.02
CA CYS A 116 -13.49 19.50 4.00
C CYS A 116 -14.78 18.71 4.32
N GLY A 117 -14.70 17.78 5.29
CA GLY A 117 -15.82 16.91 5.68
C GLY A 117 -16.06 15.71 4.76
N ASN A 118 -15.38 15.66 3.60
CA ASN A 118 -15.53 14.56 2.68
C ASN A 118 -14.45 13.48 2.89
N ARG A 119 -14.90 12.23 2.91
CA ARG A 119 -14.06 11.06 3.21
C ARG A 119 -13.53 10.40 1.92
N PRO A 120 -12.37 9.72 1.97
CA PRO A 120 -11.90 8.91 0.86
C PRO A 120 -12.89 7.81 0.49
N THR A 121 -12.99 7.55 -0.81
CA THR A 121 -13.85 6.48 -1.35
C THR A 121 -13.35 5.11 -0.89
N PHE A 122 -14.21 4.10 -1.02
CA PHE A 122 -13.89 2.72 -0.63
C PHE A 122 -12.58 2.23 -1.29
N ASP A 123 -12.42 2.42 -2.61
CA ASP A 123 -11.26 1.91 -3.34
C ASP A 123 -9.95 2.56 -2.89
N VAL A 124 -9.99 3.86 -2.57
CA VAL A 124 -8.84 4.58 -2.02
C VAL A 124 -8.48 4.00 -0.66
N CYS A 125 -9.47 3.87 0.21
CA CYS A 125 -9.27 3.33 1.54
C CYS A 125 -8.69 1.92 1.51
N ASP A 126 -9.28 1.01 0.72
CA ASP A 126 -8.82 -0.36 0.57
C ASP A 126 -7.38 -0.42 0.05
N ALA A 127 -7.07 0.36 -0.99
CA ALA A 127 -5.73 0.41 -1.57
C ALA A 127 -4.68 0.94 -0.57
N MET A 128 -4.96 2.06 0.11
CA MET A 128 -4.00 2.67 1.04
C MET A 128 -3.77 1.79 2.27
N TRP A 129 -4.81 1.19 2.85
CA TRP A 129 -4.64 0.28 3.98
C TRP A 129 -3.89 -1.00 3.61
N ARG A 130 -4.15 -1.56 2.42
CA ARG A 130 -3.36 -2.70 1.91
C ARG A 130 -1.90 -2.33 1.71
N MET A 131 -1.60 -1.12 1.25
CA MET A 131 -0.22 -0.63 1.14
C MET A 131 0.42 -0.50 2.53
N LEU A 132 -0.21 0.20 3.47
CA LEU A 132 0.31 0.41 4.83
C LEU A 132 0.54 -0.92 5.57
N ARG A 133 -0.34 -1.90 5.35
CA ARG A 133 -0.12 -3.27 5.85
C ARG A 133 1.14 -3.90 5.24
N ALA A 134 1.29 -3.82 3.92
CA ALA A 134 2.41 -4.40 3.18
C ALA A 134 3.76 -3.71 3.43
N LEU A 135 3.77 -2.45 3.86
CA LEU A 135 5.00 -1.72 4.17
C LEU A 135 5.67 -2.18 5.47
N GLU A 136 4.96 -2.93 6.33
CA GLU A 136 5.51 -3.43 7.59
C GLU A 136 6.27 -2.35 8.38
N LEU A 137 5.57 -1.25 8.69
CA LEU A 137 6.15 -0.10 9.38
C LEU A 137 6.63 -0.51 10.78
N ASP A 138 7.84 -0.07 11.11
CA ASP A 138 8.33 0.00 12.49
C ASP A 138 7.68 1.20 13.23
N LEU A 139 7.91 1.27 14.55
CA LEU A 139 7.30 2.31 15.39
C LEU A 139 7.81 3.71 15.05
N GLU A 140 9.08 3.86 14.68
CA GLU A 140 9.65 5.15 14.29
C GLU A 140 8.95 5.68 13.03
N THR A 141 8.87 4.86 11.98
CA THR A 141 8.23 5.20 10.71
C THR A 141 6.73 5.41 10.89
N ALA A 142 6.06 4.59 11.71
CA ALA A 142 4.64 4.73 12.02
C ALA A 142 4.34 6.08 12.69
N THR A 143 5.15 6.45 13.67
CA THR A 143 5.04 7.75 14.37
C THR A 143 5.32 8.89 13.40
N ALA A 144 6.41 8.81 12.63
CA ALA A 144 6.83 9.85 11.69
C ALA A 144 5.88 10.02 10.48
N CYS A 145 5.12 8.99 10.12
CA CYS A 145 4.10 9.10 9.06
C CYS A 145 2.73 9.55 9.57
N GLY A 146 2.53 9.62 10.89
CA GLY A 146 1.28 10.08 11.49
C GLY A 146 0.12 9.11 11.33
N ILE A 147 0.38 7.81 11.16
CA ILE A 147 -0.67 6.80 11.00
C ILE A 147 -1.59 6.72 12.22
N ASP A 148 -1.09 7.00 13.42
CA ASP A 148 -1.90 7.00 14.65
C ASP A 148 -3.06 8.00 14.57
N THR A 149 -2.85 9.14 13.89
CA THR A 149 -3.88 10.19 13.77
C THR A 149 -5.10 9.76 12.98
N VAL A 150 -4.96 8.76 12.11
CA VAL A 150 -6.09 8.30 11.28
C VAL A 150 -6.89 7.21 11.96
N PHE A 151 -6.31 6.37 12.85
CA PHE A 151 -7.03 5.23 13.44
C PHE A 151 -8.33 5.62 14.16
N LYS A 152 -8.38 6.80 14.78
CA LYS A 152 -9.60 7.32 15.44
C LYS A 152 -10.83 7.26 14.53
N ASP A 153 -10.66 7.64 13.26
CA ASP A 153 -11.77 7.65 12.29
C ASP A 153 -12.20 6.23 11.91
N TRP A 154 -11.28 5.26 11.97
CA TRP A 154 -11.50 3.86 11.56
C TRP A 154 -12.16 3.00 12.63
N HIS A 155 -12.19 3.46 13.88
CA HIS A 155 -12.94 2.80 14.96
C HIS A 155 -14.46 2.99 14.84
N ASP A 156 -14.92 3.99 14.08
CA ASP A 156 -16.35 4.19 13.85
C ASP A 156 -16.91 3.13 12.88
N LYS A 157 -17.74 2.24 13.44
CA LYS A 157 -18.32 1.11 12.72
C LYS A 157 -19.38 1.50 11.70
N ASN A 158 -19.93 2.72 11.81
CA ASN A 158 -21.02 3.22 10.98
C ASN A 158 -20.50 3.95 9.73
N ILE A 159 -19.22 4.35 9.74
CA ILE A 159 -18.63 5.15 8.67
C ILE A 159 -17.98 4.28 7.60
N TYR A 160 -17.18 3.28 8.00
CA TYR A 160 -16.34 2.53 7.08
C TYR A 160 -16.76 1.06 6.97
N CYS A 161 -16.69 0.55 5.73
CA CYS A 161 -16.97 -0.84 5.42
C CYS A 161 -16.15 -1.80 6.32
N GLN A 162 -16.81 -2.85 6.83
CA GLN A 162 -16.21 -3.84 7.71
C GLN A 162 -14.92 -4.45 7.14
N HIS A 163 -14.87 -4.70 5.83
CA HIS A 163 -13.69 -5.27 5.17
C HIS A 163 -12.45 -4.39 5.32
N VAL A 164 -12.57 -3.11 4.95
CA VAL A 164 -11.43 -2.17 4.98
C VAL A 164 -11.05 -1.84 6.42
N ARG A 165 -12.04 -1.70 7.30
CA ARG A 165 -11.81 -1.54 8.73
C ARG A 165 -10.99 -2.68 9.30
N LYS A 166 -11.29 -3.93 8.95
CA LYS A 166 -10.50 -5.08 9.41
C LYS A 166 -9.01 -4.93 9.04
N ILE A 167 -8.70 -4.48 7.83
CA ILE A 167 -7.32 -4.27 7.39
C ILE A 167 -6.65 -3.15 8.21
N ALA A 168 -7.36 -2.04 8.46
CA ALA A 168 -6.86 -0.95 9.31
C ALA A 168 -6.54 -1.44 10.73
N MET A 169 -7.46 -2.21 11.34
CA MET A 169 -7.29 -2.76 12.68
C MET A 169 -6.16 -3.81 12.76
N GLU A 170 -5.90 -4.57 11.69
CA GLU A 170 -4.71 -5.45 11.60
C GLU A 170 -3.41 -4.65 11.68
N VAL A 171 -3.36 -3.48 11.03
CA VAL A 171 -2.19 -2.59 11.09
C VAL A 171 -2.04 -1.98 12.48
N GLU A 172 -3.13 -1.47 13.05
CA GLU A 172 -3.13 -0.89 14.40
C GLU A 172 -2.68 -1.91 15.45
N LYS A 173 -3.28 -3.11 15.43
CA LYS A 173 -2.93 -4.19 16.36
C LYS A 173 -1.44 -4.52 16.30
N ARG A 174 -0.86 -4.66 15.09
CA ARG A 174 0.57 -4.94 14.95
C ARG A 174 1.44 -3.85 15.60
N LEU A 175 1.06 -2.58 15.44
CA LEU A 175 1.81 -1.47 16.04
C LEU A 175 1.65 -1.45 17.57
N MET A 176 0.45 -1.78 18.09
CA MET A 176 0.24 -1.94 19.53
C MET A 176 1.05 -3.11 20.10
N ASP A 177 1.06 -4.26 19.44
CA ASP A 177 1.86 -5.43 19.84
C ASP A 177 3.36 -5.06 19.93
N MET A 178 3.88 -4.31 18.95
CA MET A 178 5.25 -3.79 18.98
C MET A 178 5.52 -2.85 20.16
N ARG A 179 4.56 -1.98 20.53
CA ARG A 179 4.68 -1.09 21.70
C ARG A 179 4.70 -1.87 23.01
N CYS A 180 3.84 -2.89 23.15
CA CYS A 180 3.78 -3.72 24.35
C CYS A 180 5.07 -4.52 24.59
N VAL A 181 5.71 -5.02 23.52
CA VAL A 181 7.01 -5.71 23.64
C VAL A 181 8.09 -4.79 24.21
N ILE A 182 8.15 -3.53 23.78
CA ILE A 182 9.15 -2.56 24.29
C ILE A 182 8.91 -2.22 25.77
N MET A 183 7.66 -2.14 26.21
CA MET A 183 7.33 -1.86 27.61
C MET A 183 7.53 -3.05 28.55
N GLY A 184 7.56 -4.28 28.03
CA GLY A 184 7.83 -5.49 28.80
C GLY A 184 9.31 -5.76 29.08
N ASP A 185 10.22 -5.14 28.33
CA ASP A 185 11.68 -5.28 28.45
C ASP A 185 12.31 -4.31 29.48
N GLY A 186 11.49 -3.58 30.24
CA GLY A 186 11.92 -2.62 31.27
C GLY A 186 11.73 -3.09 32.71
N GLY A 187 11.48 -4.38 32.93
CA GLY A 187 11.31 -4.98 34.25
C GLY A 187 12.44 -5.95 34.58
N ASP A 188 13.59 -5.41 34.98
CA ASP A 188 14.58 -6.09 35.83
C ASP A 188 14.56 -5.44 37.21
#